data_AF-A0A7V5FQ58-F1
#
_entry.id   AF-A0A7V5FQ58-F1
#
_cell.length_a   1.000
_cell.length_b   1.000
_cell.length_c   1.000
_cell.angle_alpha   90.00
_cell.angle_beta   90.00
_cell.angle_gamma   90.00
#
_symmetry.space_group_name_H-M   'P 1'
#
loop_
_entity.id
_entity.type
_entity.pdbx_description
1 polymer ?
#
loop_
_entity_poly.entity_id
_entity_poly.type
_entity_poly.pdbx_seq_one_letter_code
_entity_poly.pdbx_strand_id
1 'polypeptide(L)'
;MIRYKITCTSSKIRDPACSGSRFFMPEVSFIPQTRIFMILLSSRWRSCLLCFLTIMSLVSFGVAPCPASEDTTLFEQGAHQLVHGNFRQKEAAIAKINATNDPRAEKLLRALLGGKLYRVKKDNNLVYITKKGSRVSITDVLSGKELGTVKKRTLKKITINNKLRSKLREELALLALRSPDPDKRLAAVNKLMSSLSPESAKILEKLITTETNSKVRQGLLTARAIANLRDTDDAKRLQALTELQGNLNPAVKNELTRLLGEEKNKDVRQKAEAVLSSIESKIAFYGLVEKIFFGLSLGSVLVLAAIGLAITFGVIGVINMAHGELIMLGAYT
;
A
#
# COMPACT_ATOMS: atom_id res chain seq x y z
N MET A 1 -26.80 -2.64 39.54
CA MET A 1 -26.51 -3.94 40.16
C MET A 1 -27.75 -4.82 40.06
N ILE A 2 -27.96 -5.52 38.92
CA ILE A 2 -29.00 -6.56 38.79
C ILE A 2 -28.46 -7.63 37.84
N ARG A 3 -28.20 -8.82 38.37
CA ARG A 3 -27.80 -10.03 37.64
C ARG A 3 -29.06 -10.80 37.26
N TYR A 4 -29.21 -11.17 36.00
CA TYR A 4 -30.22 -12.15 35.59
C TYR A 4 -29.68 -13.57 35.75
N LYS A 5 -30.44 -14.37 36.49
CA LYS A 5 -30.26 -15.78 36.82
C LYS A 5 -31.18 -16.56 35.88
N ILE A 6 -30.65 -17.47 35.05
CA ILE A 6 -31.47 -18.39 34.24
C ILE A 6 -31.35 -19.78 34.86
N THR A 7 -32.45 -20.23 35.43
CA THR A 7 -32.68 -21.55 36.03
C THR A 7 -33.16 -22.53 34.96
N CYS A 8 -32.49 -23.68 34.85
CA CYS A 8 -32.98 -24.86 34.15
C CYS A 8 -34.20 -25.45 34.86
N THR A 9 -35.21 -25.85 34.10
CA THR A 9 -36.28 -26.74 34.55
C THR A 9 -36.33 -27.98 33.67
N SER A 10 -36.48 -29.11 34.35
CA SER A 10 -36.44 -30.49 33.89
C SER A 10 -37.80 -30.92 33.36
N SER A 11 -37.84 -31.66 32.25
CA SER A 11 -38.93 -32.63 32.01
C SER A 11 -38.48 -33.81 31.14
N LYS A 12 -38.23 -34.89 31.86
CA LYS A 12 -38.18 -36.33 31.54
C LYS A 12 -39.21 -36.77 30.49
N ILE A 13 -38.85 -37.60 29.50
CA ILE A 13 -39.65 -38.71 28.89
C ILE A 13 -38.74 -39.65 28.06
N ARG A 14 -38.57 -40.88 28.59
CA ARG A 14 -38.46 -42.24 28.00
C ARG A 14 -37.71 -42.51 26.66
N ASP A 15 -36.60 -43.25 26.82
CA ASP A 15 -36.04 -44.33 25.95
C ASP A 15 -37.03 -45.53 25.81
N PRO A 16 -36.90 -46.49 24.83
CA PRO A 16 -35.64 -47.20 24.47
C PRO A 16 -35.47 -47.71 23.00
N ALA A 17 -34.21 -47.87 22.58
CA ALA A 17 -33.79 -48.96 21.67
C ALA A 17 -32.28 -49.22 21.77
N CYS A 18 -31.94 -50.43 22.18
CA CYS A 18 -30.59 -50.98 22.32
C CYS A 18 -29.92 -51.29 20.98
N SER A 19 -28.63 -50.94 20.87
CA SER A 19 -27.56 -51.70 20.19
C SER A 19 -26.28 -50.88 20.40
N GLY A 20 -25.18 -51.33 21.00
CA GLY A 20 -24.70 -52.69 21.16
C GLY A 20 -23.27 -52.78 20.62
N SER A 21 -22.29 -52.09 21.22
CA SER A 21 -20.87 -52.46 21.07
C SER A 21 -20.01 -51.91 22.20
N ARG A 22 -19.38 -52.86 22.90
CA ARG A 22 -18.45 -52.68 24.01
C ARG A 22 -17.18 -51.99 23.52
N PHE A 23 -16.64 -51.05 24.29
CA PHE A 23 -15.19 -50.92 24.36
C PHE A 23 -14.76 -50.63 25.79
N PHE A 24 -13.91 -51.53 26.28
CA PHE A 24 -13.26 -51.58 27.57
C PHE A 24 -12.51 -50.28 27.89
N MET A 25 -12.67 -49.77 29.10
CA MET A 25 -11.64 -48.96 29.75
C MET A 25 -10.57 -49.87 30.34
N PRO A 26 -9.30 -49.41 30.34
CA PRO A 26 -8.42 -49.73 31.45
C PRO A 26 -7.91 -48.47 32.14
N GLU A 27 -8.02 -48.56 33.47
CA GLU A 27 -7.26 -47.95 34.56
C GLU A 27 -6.17 -46.91 34.24
N VAL A 28 -6.29 -45.82 35.01
CA VAL A 28 -5.23 -44.87 35.33
C VAL A 28 -4.17 -45.58 36.18
N SER A 29 -2.96 -45.73 35.65
CA SER A 29 -1.78 -46.09 36.44
C SER A 29 -0.70 -45.01 36.31
N PHE A 30 -0.58 -44.23 37.38
CA PHE A 30 0.51 -43.31 37.67
C PHE A 30 1.80 -44.13 37.92
N ILE A 31 2.88 -43.88 37.17
CA ILE A 31 4.20 -44.48 37.44
C ILE A 31 5.27 -43.36 37.43
N PRO A 32 6.21 -43.36 38.38
CA PRO A 32 6.95 -42.17 38.78
C PRO A 32 8.17 -41.92 37.90
N GLN A 33 8.51 -40.63 37.77
CA GLN A 33 9.82 -40.20 37.35
C GLN A 33 10.87 -40.69 38.34
N THR A 34 11.66 -41.67 37.92
CA THR A 34 13.04 -41.96 38.32
C THR A 34 13.36 -43.36 37.81
N ARG A 35 14.57 -43.56 37.28
CA ARG A 35 15.10 -44.80 36.66
C ARG A 35 14.98 -44.95 35.14
N ILE A 36 15.48 -43.95 34.42
CA ILE A 36 16.19 -44.20 33.14
C ILE A 36 17.48 -43.34 33.14
N PHE A 37 18.28 -43.46 34.20
CA PHE A 37 19.55 -42.73 34.37
C PHE A 37 20.76 -43.65 34.52
N MET A 38 20.61 -44.95 34.29
CA MET A 38 21.71 -45.90 34.34
C MET A 38 21.51 -46.88 33.20
N ILE A 39 22.42 -46.82 32.22
CA ILE A 39 22.75 -47.77 31.14
C ILE A 39 22.92 -46.95 29.87
N LEU A 40 24.17 -46.53 29.63
CA LEU A 40 24.85 -46.28 28.33
C LEU A 40 26.02 -45.31 28.56
N LEU A 41 26.93 -45.69 29.47
CA LEU A 41 28.26 -45.10 29.56
C LEU A 41 29.20 -45.90 28.65
N SER A 42 29.03 -45.76 27.32
CA SER A 42 30.02 -46.23 26.36
C SER A 42 31.01 -45.11 26.06
N SER A 43 32.30 -45.42 26.15
CA SER A 43 33.43 -44.46 26.10
C SER A 43 33.58 -43.70 24.79
N ARG A 44 32.68 -43.90 23.81
CA ARG A 44 32.71 -43.26 22.49
C ARG A 44 32.02 -41.89 22.46
N TRP A 45 31.17 -41.55 23.43
CA TRP A 45 30.49 -40.25 23.48
C TRP A 45 31.31 -39.15 24.17
N ARG A 46 32.29 -39.50 25.01
CA ARG A 46 33.17 -38.51 25.65
C ARG A 46 34.06 -37.79 24.63
N SER A 47 34.55 -38.50 23.61
CA SER A 47 35.37 -37.89 22.54
C SER A 47 34.54 -37.00 21.59
N CYS A 48 33.27 -37.33 21.34
CA CYS A 48 32.39 -36.48 20.53
C CYS A 48 31.95 -35.20 21.27
N LEU A 49 31.70 -35.27 22.58
CA LEU A 49 31.30 -34.09 23.37
C LEU A 49 32.47 -33.10 23.54
N LEU A 50 33.70 -33.59 23.68
CA LEU A 50 34.91 -32.77 23.75
C LEU A 50 35.24 -32.10 22.41
N CYS A 51 35.03 -32.77 21.27
CA CYS A 51 35.16 -32.14 19.95
C CYS A 51 34.05 -31.10 19.67
N PHE A 52 32.83 -31.32 20.18
CA PHE A 52 31.74 -30.36 19.99
C PHE A 52 31.94 -29.08 20.84
N LEU A 53 32.52 -29.22 22.03
CA LEU A 53 32.85 -28.09 22.90
C LEU A 53 34.09 -27.29 22.43
N THR A 54 35.09 -27.93 21.81
CA THR A 54 36.23 -27.21 21.21
C THR A 54 35.86 -26.49 19.91
N ILE A 55 34.94 -27.05 19.11
CA ILE A 55 34.41 -26.36 17.91
C ILE A 55 33.46 -25.21 18.30
N MET A 56 32.73 -25.30 19.42
CA MET A 56 31.91 -24.19 19.95
C MET A 56 32.70 -23.08 20.66
N SER A 57 33.98 -23.30 20.98
CA SER A 57 34.86 -22.28 21.58
C SER A 57 35.62 -21.46 20.53
N LEU A 58 35.63 -21.87 19.25
CA LEU A 58 36.41 -21.25 18.17
C LEU A 58 35.59 -20.36 17.22
N VAL A 59 34.28 -20.19 17.48
CA VAL A 59 33.39 -19.28 16.72
C VAL A 59 33.24 -17.90 17.40
N SER A 60 34.05 -17.60 18.41
CA SER A 60 34.24 -16.22 18.89
C SER A 60 35.25 -15.47 18.02
N PHE A 61 35.06 -15.49 16.71
CA PHE A 61 35.74 -14.56 15.80
C PHE A 61 34.93 -13.25 15.76
N GLY A 62 35.63 -12.16 16.05
CA GLY A 62 35.08 -10.86 16.36
C GLY A 62 34.04 -10.35 15.36
N VAL A 63 32.87 -10.00 15.88
CA VAL A 63 32.02 -8.98 15.27
C VAL A 63 32.78 -7.67 15.40
N ALA A 64 33.52 -7.31 14.35
CA ALA A 64 33.97 -5.94 14.18
C ALA A 64 32.74 -5.03 14.24
N PRO A 65 32.74 -3.96 15.06
CA PRO A 65 31.72 -2.94 14.98
C PRO A 65 31.69 -2.41 13.53
N CYS A 66 30.58 -2.66 12.85
CA CYS A 66 30.30 -2.02 11.57
C CYS A 66 30.48 -0.50 11.77
N PRO A 67 31.22 0.21 10.89
CA PRO A 67 31.34 1.67 10.96
C PRO A 67 29.97 2.32 10.65
N ALA A 68 29.09 2.34 11.64
CA ALA A 68 27.82 3.05 11.60
C ALA A 68 28.04 4.49 12.06
N SER A 69 28.77 5.30 11.29
CA SER A 69 29.05 6.68 11.72
C SER A 69 29.09 7.74 10.62
N GLU A 70 29.07 7.40 9.33
CA GLU A 70 28.98 8.44 8.27
C GLU A 70 27.53 8.70 7.86
N ASP A 71 26.77 7.65 7.56
CA ASP A 71 25.38 7.77 7.09
C ASP A 71 24.44 8.39 8.15
N THR A 72 24.55 7.97 9.41
CA THR A 72 23.74 8.52 10.52
C THR A 72 23.94 10.03 10.67
N THR A 73 25.16 10.51 10.45
CA THR A 73 25.47 11.95 10.56
C THR A 73 24.87 12.75 9.42
N LEU A 74 24.83 12.21 8.20
CA LEU A 74 24.21 12.87 7.05
C LEU A 74 22.69 12.99 7.21
N PHE A 75 22.03 11.95 7.74
CA PHE A 75 20.61 12.01 8.07
C PHE A 75 20.32 13.08 9.13
N GLU A 76 21.09 13.10 10.23
CA GLU A 76 20.93 14.07 11.31
C GLU A 76 21.21 15.50 10.84
N GLN A 77 22.25 15.71 10.03
CA GLN A 77 22.54 16.99 9.41
C GLN A 77 21.40 17.47 8.50
N GLY A 78 20.85 16.58 7.67
CA GLY A 78 19.68 16.87 6.84
C GLY A 78 18.46 17.23 7.68
N ALA A 79 18.18 16.47 8.72
CA ALA A 79 17.09 16.76 9.65
C ALA A 79 17.27 18.14 10.32
N HIS A 80 18.49 18.47 10.76
CA HIS A 80 18.79 19.78 11.35
C HIS A 80 18.63 20.93 10.35
N GLN A 81 19.02 20.72 9.08
CA GLN A 81 18.83 21.70 8.01
C GLN A 81 17.35 22.00 7.71
N LEU A 82 16.44 21.05 7.94
CA LEU A 82 14.98 21.28 7.78
C LEU A 82 14.42 22.31 8.77
N VAL A 83 15.05 22.50 9.92
CA VAL A 83 14.58 23.38 11.02
C VAL A 83 14.83 24.85 10.69
N HIS A 84 16.03 25.16 10.19
CA HIS A 84 16.52 26.53 10.01
C HIS A 84 16.62 26.94 8.53
N GLY A 85 16.48 26.00 7.60
CA GLY A 85 16.70 26.25 6.19
C GLY A 85 15.58 27.05 5.52
N ASN A 86 15.95 27.92 4.57
CA ASN A 86 15.02 28.43 3.56
C ASN A 86 14.52 27.30 2.64
N PHE A 87 13.53 27.55 1.76
CA PHE A 87 12.94 26.48 0.95
C PHE A 87 13.97 25.74 0.05
N ARG A 88 15.00 26.43 -0.46
CA ARG A 88 16.10 25.80 -1.22
C ARG A 88 16.98 24.91 -0.33
N GLN A 89 17.31 25.37 0.88
CA GLN A 89 18.06 24.59 1.85
C GLN A 89 17.28 23.36 2.32
N LYS A 90 15.94 23.47 2.46
CA LYS A 90 15.08 22.31 2.74
C LYS A 90 15.07 21.30 1.60
N GLU A 91 15.10 21.75 0.35
CA GLU A 91 15.21 20.88 -0.82
C GLU A 91 16.53 20.09 -0.79
N ALA A 92 17.65 20.78 -0.55
CA ALA A 92 18.96 20.14 -0.38
C ALA A 92 18.97 19.16 0.81
N ALA A 93 18.31 19.51 1.93
CA ALA A 93 18.18 18.63 3.08
C ALA A 93 17.40 17.34 2.78
N ILE A 94 16.31 17.45 2.00
CA ILE A 94 15.53 16.28 1.57
C ILE A 94 16.38 15.36 0.68
N ALA A 95 17.14 15.92 -0.26
CA ALA A 95 18.03 15.15 -1.12
C ALA A 95 19.11 14.40 -0.31
N LYS A 96 19.69 15.05 0.71
CA LYS A 96 20.64 14.40 1.64
C LYS A 96 20.00 13.26 2.43
N ILE A 97 18.83 13.48 3.01
CA ILE A 97 18.09 12.46 3.77
C ILE A 97 17.80 11.23 2.90
N ASN A 98 17.48 11.44 1.62
CA ASN A 98 17.22 10.35 0.68
C ASN A 98 18.50 9.60 0.25
N ALA A 99 19.64 10.28 0.18
CA ALA A 99 20.91 9.66 -0.17
C ALA A 99 21.36 8.63 0.88
N THR A 100 21.07 8.88 2.16
CA THR A 100 21.46 8.02 3.29
C THR A 100 20.75 6.65 3.32
N ASN A 101 19.62 6.51 2.62
CA ASN A 101 18.82 5.27 2.62
C ASN A 101 18.37 4.81 4.04
N ASP A 102 18.28 5.73 5.00
CA ASP A 102 17.89 5.44 6.39
C ASP A 102 16.40 5.04 6.47
N PRO A 103 16.02 3.96 7.17
CA PRO A 103 14.62 3.56 7.36
C PRO A 103 13.70 4.66 7.93
N ARG A 104 14.27 5.61 8.68
CA ARG A 104 13.58 6.77 9.27
C ARG A 104 13.26 7.86 8.23
N ALA A 105 13.97 7.89 7.10
CA ALA A 105 13.79 8.90 6.05
C ALA A 105 12.35 8.94 5.54
N GLU A 106 11.78 7.77 5.24
CA GLU A 106 10.42 7.69 4.72
C GLU A 106 9.40 8.29 5.70
N LYS A 107 9.49 7.92 6.99
CA LYS A 107 8.59 8.42 8.04
C LYS A 107 8.71 9.93 8.20
N LEU A 108 9.95 10.46 8.20
CA LEU A 108 10.23 11.90 8.28
C LEU A 108 9.64 12.67 7.10
N LEU A 109 9.93 12.24 5.88
CA LEU A 109 9.49 12.90 4.66
C LEU A 109 7.97 12.82 4.48
N ARG A 110 7.33 11.69 4.81
CA ARG A 110 5.85 11.57 4.83
C ARG A 110 5.23 12.50 5.88
N ALA A 111 5.84 12.65 7.05
CA ALA A 111 5.35 13.56 8.08
C ALA A 111 5.49 15.04 7.65
N LEU A 112 6.58 15.39 6.96
CA LEU A 112 6.76 16.72 6.38
C LEU A 112 5.69 17.01 5.32
N LEU A 113 5.45 16.07 4.40
CA LEU A 113 4.41 16.21 3.36
C LEU A 113 3.02 16.34 3.99
N GLY A 114 2.72 15.51 5.00
CA GLY A 114 1.47 15.53 5.76
C GLY A 114 1.31 16.73 6.72
N GLY A 115 2.33 17.59 6.84
CA GLY A 115 2.31 18.74 7.74
C GLY A 115 2.23 18.37 9.23
N LYS A 116 2.74 17.18 9.58
CA LYS A 116 2.81 16.63 10.94
C LYS A 116 4.17 16.85 11.61
N LEU A 117 5.09 17.54 10.93
CA LEU A 117 6.44 17.84 11.43
C LEU A 117 6.49 19.23 12.07
N TYR A 118 7.00 19.29 13.30
CA TYR A 118 7.10 20.50 14.11
C TYR A 118 8.48 20.60 14.74
N ARG A 119 8.88 21.83 15.09
CA ARG A 119 10.02 22.07 15.99
C ARG A 119 9.54 22.55 17.35
N VAL A 120 10.21 22.12 18.41
CA VAL A 120 10.04 22.68 19.76
C VAL A 120 10.73 24.05 19.81
N LYS A 121 10.04 25.09 20.30
CA LYS A 121 10.59 26.46 20.32
C LYS A 121 11.81 26.64 21.24
N LYS A 122 11.89 25.86 22.32
CA LYS A 122 12.95 25.97 23.33
C LYS A 122 14.27 25.34 22.83
N ASP A 123 14.19 24.11 22.35
CA ASP A 123 15.38 23.29 22.05
C ASP A 123 15.60 23.06 20.55
N ASN A 124 14.72 23.58 19.68
CA ASN A 124 14.72 23.37 18.23
C ASN A 124 14.59 21.91 17.75
N ASN A 125 14.42 20.95 18.65
CA ASN A 125 14.22 19.54 18.33
C ASN A 125 13.02 19.31 17.41
N LEU A 126 13.20 18.44 16.42
CA LEU A 126 12.16 18.00 15.51
C LEU A 126 11.29 16.94 16.17
N VAL A 127 9.98 17.15 16.11
CA VAL A 127 8.97 16.26 16.69
C VAL A 127 7.82 15.98 15.73
N TYR A 128 7.30 14.77 15.80
CA TYR A 128 6.05 14.36 15.18
C TYR A 128 4.86 14.65 16.10
N ILE A 129 3.70 15.00 15.53
CA ILE A 129 2.43 15.09 16.26
C ILE A 129 1.50 13.95 15.84
N THR A 130 1.01 13.19 16.82
CA THR A 130 0.10 12.04 16.62
C THR A 130 -1.37 12.33 16.98
N LYS A 131 -1.66 13.12 18.03
CA LYS A 131 -3.04 13.44 18.46
C LYS A 131 -3.36 14.93 18.35
N LYS A 132 -4.59 15.26 17.90
CA LYS A 132 -5.10 16.64 17.76
C LYS A 132 -5.95 17.02 18.98
N GLY A 133 -5.63 18.16 19.60
CA GLY A 133 -6.31 18.74 20.76
C GLY A 133 -5.59 20.00 21.26
N SER A 134 -5.98 20.53 22.42
CA SER A 134 -5.26 21.63 23.09
C SER A 134 -3.87 21.21 23.57
N ARG A 135 -3.75 19.93 23.92
CA ARG A 135 -2.55 19.21 24.32
C ARG A 135 -2.24 18.14 23.29
N VAL A 136 -0.99 18.10 22.81
CA VAL A 136 -0.56 17.21 21.72
C VAL A 136 0.56 16.30 22.21
N SER A 137 0.47 15.01 21.85
CA SER A 137 1.55 14.04 22.06
C SER A 137 2.67 14.28 21.05
N ILE A 138 3.91 14.36 21.53
CA ILE A 138 5.09 14.56 20.70
C ILE A 138 6.01 13.34 20.75
N THR A 139 6.51 12.96 19.59
CA THR A 139 7.54 11.92 19.43
C THR A 139 8.75 12.55 18.79
N ASP A 140 9.92 12.33 19.36
CA ASP A 140 11.18 12.82 18.80
C ASP A 140 11.50 12.14 17.46
N VAL A 141 11.99 12.91 16.49
CA VAL A 141 12.25 12.41 15.13
C VAL A 141 13.50 11.54 15.06
N LEU A 142 14.55 11.90 15.80
CA LEU A 142 15.84 11.23 15.72
C LEU A 142 15.85 9.95 16.57
N SER A 143 15.41 10.07 17.82
CA SER A 143 15.40 8.98 18.80
C SER A 143 14.13 8.12 18.75
N GLY A 144 13.05 8.60 18.15
CA GLY A 144 11.76 7.90 18.13
C GLY A 144 11.06 7.79 19.49
N LYS A 145 11.62 8.39 20.56
CA LYS A 145 11.05 8.35 21.91
C LYS A 145 9.84 9.28 22.04
N GLU A 146 8.82 8.84 22.75
CA GLU A 146 7.67 9.69 23.10
C GLU A 146 8.06 10.66 24.22
N LEU A 147 8.06 11.96 23.94
CA LEU A 147 8.44 13.02 24.88
C LEU A 147 7.22 13.53 25.70
N GLY A 148 6.11 12.79 25.65
CA GLY A 148 4.88 13.11 26.38
C GLY A 148 4.02 14.19 25.71
N THR A 149 3.22 14.88 26.52
CA THR A 149 2.16 15.76 26.04
C THR A 149 2.45 17.24 26.31
N VAL A 150 2.58 18.03 25.25
CA VAL A 150 2.90 19.47 25.31
C VAL A 150 1.76 20.35 24.80
N LYS A 151 1.75 21.64 25.19
CA LYS A 151 0.80 22.63 24.65
C LYS A 151 1.19 22.98 23.22
N LYS A 152 0.25 22.95 22.27
CA LYS A 152 0.52 23.23 20.84
C LYS A 152 1.27 24.55 20.58
N ARG A 153 1.07 25.57 21.43
CA ARG A 153 1.75 26.89 21.34
C ARG A 153 3.28 26.85 21.46
N THR A 154 3.83 25.82 22.10
CA THR A 154 5.28 25.64 22.26
C THR A 154 5.93 25.05 21.01
N LEU A 155 5.12 24.62 20.04
CA LEU A 155 5.56 24.02 18.80
C LEU A 155 5.41 25.01 17.64
N LYS A 156 6.36 25.00 16.70
CA LYS A 156 6.27 25.72 15.43
C LYS A 156 6.25 24.70 14.29
N LYS A 157 5.23 24.77 13.44
CA LYS A 157 5.09 23.87 12.29
C LYS A 157 6.20 24.14 11.27
N ILE A 158 6.78 23.07 10.71
CA ILE A 158 7.65 23.19 9.54
C ILE A 158 6.76 23.34 8.30
N THR A 159 6.79 24.52 7.68
CA THR A 159 5.99 24.84 6.48
C THR A 159 6.76 24.51 5.20
N ILE A 160 6.01 24.15 4.16
CA ILE A 160 6.50 23.84 2.80
C ILE A 160 5.56 24.47 1.77
N ASN A 161 6.09 24.94 0.64
CA ASN A 161 5.31 25.51 -0.46
C ASN A 161 4.88 24.43 -1.48
N ASN A 162 4.09 24.79 -2.49
CA ASN A 162 3.60 23.82 -3.48
C ASN A 162 4.73 23.17 -4.30
N LYS A 163 5.77 23.93 -4.67
CA LYS A 163 6.93 23.42 -5.39
C LYS A 163 7.66 22.32 -4.60
N LEU A 164 7.96 22.59 -3.32
CA LEU A 164 8.62 21.64 -2.43
C LEU A 164 7.72 20.44 -2.13
N ARG A 165 6.39 20.62 -2.07
CA ARG A 165 5.43 19.50 -1.96
C ARG A 165 5.48 18.58 -3.17
N SER A 166 5.58 19.13 -4.38
CA SER A 166 5.72 18.33 -5.60
C SER A 166 7.03 17.55 -5.61
N LYS A 167 8.15 18.23 -5.32
CA LYS A 167 9.46 17.58 -5.27
C LYS A 167 9.54 16.50 -4.19
N LEU A 168 8.99 16.75 -3.00
CA LEU A 168 8.94 15.76 -1.91
C LEU A 168 8.13 14.51 -2.28
N ARG A 169 7.09 14.63 -3.13
CA ARG A 169 6.35 13.45 -3.62
C ARG A 169 7.17 12.62 -4.60
N GLU A 170 7.93 13.28 -5.47
CA GLU A 170 8.87 12.63 -6.40
C GLU A 170 9.94 11.86 -5.61
N GLU A 171 10.57 12.52 -4.64
CA GLU A 171 11.60 11.96 -3.76
C GLU A 171 11.09 10.78 -2.92
N LEU A 172 9.87 10.88 -2.37
CA LEU A 172 9.22 9.77 -1.66
C LEU A 172 8.88 8.59 -2.59
N ALA A 173 8.51 8.87 -3.84
CA ALA A 173 8.23 7.83 -4.81
C ALA A 173 9.53 7.10 -5.18
N LEU A 174 10.62 7.83 -5.43
CA LEU A 174 11.95 7.24 -5.67
C LEU A 174 12.43 6.37 -4.51
N LEU A 175 12.24 6.82 -3.26
CA LEU A 175 12.54 6.02 -2.08
C LEU A 175 11.71 4.73 -2.03
N ALA A 176 10.41 4.83 -2.32
CA ALA A 176 9.51 3.69 -2.31
C ALA A 176 9.78 2.66 -3.44
N LEU A 177 10.46 3.05 -4.52
CA LEU A 177 10.92 2.12 -5.56
C LEU A 177 11.99 1.13 -5.06
N ARG A 178 12.65 1.43 -3.93
CA ARG A 178 13.64 0.52 -3.31
C ARG A 178 13.02 -0.45 -2.30
N SER A 179 11.70 -0.38 -2.11
CA SER A 179 11.01 -1.24 -1.14
C SER A 179 11.14 -2.72 -1.54
N PRO A 180 11.34 -3.65 -0.58
CA PRO A 180 11.37 -5.08 -0.88
C PRO A 180 10.00 -5.59 -1.40
N ASP A 181 8.91 -4.90 -1.04
CA ASP A 181 7.54 -5.25 -1.38
C ASP A 181 7.14 -4.74 -2.79
N PRO A 182 6.79 -5.64 -3.74
CA PRO A 182 6.47 -5.27 -5.11
C PRO A 182 5.22 -4.38 -5.23
N ASP A 183 4.22 -4.52 -4.35
CA ASP A 183 3.01 -3.71 -4.41
C ASP A 183 3.29 -2.27 -4.02
N LYS A 184 4.19 -2.06 -3.04
CA LYS A 184 4.68 -0.73 -2.68
C LYS A 184 5.48 -0.10 -3.82
N ARG A 185 6.32 -0.88 -4.52
CA ARG A 185 7.05 -0.40 -5.70
C ARG A 185 6.08 0.01 -6.82
N LEU A 186 5.10 -0.83 -7.16
CA LEU A 186 4.10 -0.50 -8.20
C LEU A 186 3.32 0.77 -7.85
N ALA A 187 2.88 0.91 -6.60
CA ALA A 187 2.17 2.10 -6.13
C ALA A 187 3.06 3.36 -6.21
N ALA A 188 4.37 3.23 -5.99
CA ALA A 188 5.32 4.31 -6.14
C ALA A 188 5.47 4.74 -7.60
N VAL A 189 5.60 3.77 -8.53
CA VAL A 189 5.65 4.01 -9.97
C VAL A 189 4.43 4.83 -10.43
N ASN A 190 3.21 4.38 -10.08
CA ASN A 190 1.98 5.04 -10.49
C ASN A 190 1.86 6.48 -9.98
N LYS A 191 2.38 6.78 -8.78
CA LYS A 191 2.40 8.15 -8.25
C LYS A 191 3.39 9.03 -8.99
N LEU A 192 4.54 8.45 -9.38
CA LEU A 192 5.62 9.15 -10.06
C LEU A 192 5.19 9.59 -11.46
N MET A 193 4.31 8.82 -12.14
CA MET A 193 3.85 9.11 -13.51
C MET A 193 3.35 10.54 -13.74
N SER A 194 2.77 11.19 -12.72
CA SER A 194 2.23 12.56 -12.82
C SER A 194 3.30 13.67 -12.83
N SER A 195 4.52 13.39 -12.35
CA SER A 195 5.57 14.39 -12.11
C SER A 195 6.89 14.04 -12.79
N LEU A 196 6.86 13.19 -13.82
CA LEU A 196 8.06 12.76 -14.55
C LEU A 196 8.72 13.91 -15.30
N SER A 197 10.05 13.89 -15.29
CA SER A 197 10.90 14.75 -16.11
C SER A 197 11.77 13.89 -17.04
N PRO A 198 12.35 14.46 -18.11
CA PRO A 198 13.31 13.73 -18.95
C PRO A 198 14.50 13.16 -18.16
N GLU A 199 14.98 13.87 -17.12
CA GLU A 199 16.04 13.36 -16.23
C GLU A 199 15.61 12.15 -15.41
N SER A 200 14.31 12.02 -15.12
CA SER A 200 13.77 10.83 -14.45
C SER A 200 13.87 9.59 -15.32
N ALA A 201 13.83 9.73 -16.66
CA ALA A 201 13.88 8.59 -17.59
C ALA A 201 15.17 7.78 -17.41
N LYS A 202 16.33 8.45 -17.30
CA LYS A 202 17.63 7.82 -17.07
C LYS A 202 17.69 7.03 -15.76
N ILE A 203 17.05 7.55 -14.70
CA ILE A 203 16.97 6.86 -13.40
C ILE A 203 16.09 5.61 -13.55
N LEU A 204 14.94 5.73 -14.23
CA LEU A 204 14.03 4.62 -14.45
C LEU A 204 14.67 3.51 -15.31
N GLU A 205 15.48 3.83 -16.31
CA GLU A 205 16.22 2.84 -17.10
C GLU A 205 17.10 1.94 -16.25
N LYS A 206 17.83 2.51 -15.28
CA LYS A 206 18.65 1.73 -14.33
C LYS A 206 17.81 0.85 -13.41
N LEU A 207 16.59 1.29 -13.06
CA LEU A 207 15.68 0.51 -12.23
C LEU A 207 15.01 -0.61 -13.03
N ILE A 208 14.70 -0.38 -14.32
CA ILE A 208 14.09 -1.39 -15.20
C ILE A 208 15.00 -2.62 -15.36
N THR A 209 16.33 -2.44 -15.40
CA THR A 209 17.29 -3.54 -15.56
C THR A 209 17.48 -4.37 -14.30
N THR A 210 17.18 -3.80 -13.12
CA THR A 210 17.35 -4.46 -11.82
C THR A 210 16.03 -5.05 -11.28
N GLU A 211 14.88 -4.62 -11.81
CA GLU A 211 13.57 -5.06 -11.35
C GLU A 211 13.22 -6.48 -11.83
N THR A 212 12.88 -7.34 -10.87
CA THR A 212 12.50 -8.74 -11.11
C THR A 212 11.01 -8.92 -11.32
N ASN A 213 10.15 -8.11 -10.68
CA ASN A 213 8.71 -8.27 -10.77
C ASN A 213 8.17 -7.75 -12.11
N SER A 214 7.46 -8.61 -12.85
CA SER A 214 6.95 -8.28 -14.19
C SER A 214 5.98 -7.10 -14.20
N LYS A 215 5.06 -7.00 -13.22
CA LYS A 215 4.08 -5.90 -13.13
C LYS A 215 4.77 -4.57 -12.84
N VAL A 216 5.71 -4.56 -11.88
CA VAL A 216 6.48 -3.36 -11.54
C VAL A 216 7.32 -2.92 -12.73
N ARG A 217 7.98 -3.86 -13.42
CA ARG A 217 8.77 -3.61 -14.61
C ARG A 217 7.94 -2.99 -15.74
N GLN A 218 6.73 -3.49 -15.99
CA GLN A 218 5.80 -2.89 -16.97
C GLN A 218 5.37 -1.47 -16.59
N GLY A 219 5.11 -1.24 -15.29
CA GLY A 219 4.86 0.10 -14.77
C GLY A 219 6.05 1.04 -15.01
N LEU A 220 7.27 0.59 -14.74
CA LEU A 220 8.49 1.37 -14.95
C LEU A 220 8.73 1.69 -16.43
N LEU A 221 8.50 0.74 -17.34
CA LEU A 221 8.55 0.96 -18.78
C LEU A 221 7.54 2.05 -19.21
N THR A 222 6.30 1.96 -18.71
CA THR A 222 5.27 2.97 -18.96
C THR A 222 5.71 4.34 -18.45
N ALA A 223 6.24 4.41 -17.23
CA ALA A 223 6.73 5.65 -16.64
C ALA A 223 7.91 6.25 -17.42
N ARG A 224 8.87 5.42 -17.88
CA ARG A 224 9.97 5.88 -18.73
C ARG A 224 9.44 6.46 -20.05
N ALA A 225 8.49 5.79 -20.70
CA ALA A 225 7.92 6.27 -21.95
C ALA A 225 7.18 7.61 -21.75
N ILE A 226 6.38 7.77 -20.68
CA ILE A 226 5.77 9.06 -20.30
C ILE A 226 6.83 10.15 -20.11
N ALA A 227 7.96 9.82 -19.46
CA ALA A 227 9.05 10.77 -19.29
C ALA A 227 9.69 11.20 -20.62
N ASN A 228 9.89 10.25 -21.53
CA ASN A 228 10.46 10.50 -22.85
C ASN A 228 9.54 11.32 -23.77
N LEU A 229 8.22 11.33 -23.54
CA LEU A 229 7.31 12.25 -24.24
C LEU A 229 7.61 13.73 -23.97
N ARG A 230 8.33 14.03 -22.88
CA ARG A 230 8.74 15.39 -22.50
C ARG A 230 10.16 15.75 -22.98
N ASP A 231 10.84 14.84 -23.67
CA ASP A 231 12.18 15.09 -24.22
C ASP A 231 12.08 16.06 -25.41
N THR A 232 13.17 16.78 -25.68
CA THR A 232 13.28 17.68 -26.83
C THR A 232 13.46 16.94 -28.15
N ASP A 233 13.91 15.68 -28.09
CA ASP A 233 14.18 14.84 -29.26
C ASP A 233 12.90 14.16 -29.80
N ASP A 234 12.57 14.45 -31.05
CA ASP A 234 11.42 13.89 -31.77
C ASP A 234 11.49 12.36 -31.89
N ALA A 235 12.69 11.80 -32.08
CA ALA A 235 12.86 10.36 -32.25
C ALA A 235 12.49 9.61 -30.96
N LYS A 236 12.92 10.13 -29.81
CA LYS A 236 12.55 9.57 -28.49
C LYS A 236 11.06 9.70 -28.22
N ARG A 237 10.44 10.82 -28.61
CA ARG A 237 9.00 11.03 -28.49
C ARG A 237 8.22 10.03 -29.35
N LEU A 238 8.61 9.81 -30.60
CA LEU A 238 7.99 8.82 -31.49
C LEU A 238 8.15 7.38 -30.98
N GLN A 239 9.33 7.04 -30.44
CA GLN A 239 9.55 5.74 -29.80
C GLN A 239 8.64 5.56 -28.58
N ALA A 240 8.56 6.57 -27.71
CA ALA A 240 7.70 6.54 -26.53
C ALA A 240 6.21 6.37 -26.91
N LEU A 241 5.73 7.05 -27.95
CA LEU A 241 4.37 6.87 -28.47
C LEU A 241 4.10 5.44 -28.92
N THR A 242 5.09 4.78 -29.52
CA THR A 242 4.99 3.38 -29.93
C THR A 242 4.95 2.45 -28.72
N GLU A 243 5.77 2.70 -27.69
CA GLU A 243 5.78 1.94 -26.44
C GLU A 243 4.47 2.10 -25.63
N LEU A 244 3.83 3.26 -25.73
CA LEU A 244 2.58 3.57 -25.01
C LEU A 244 1.32 3.07 -25.73
N GLN A 245 1.45 2.56 -26.96
CA GLN A 245 0.32 2.12 -27.75
C GLN A 245 -0.46 0.99 -27.06
N GLY A 246 -1.76 1.21 -26.87
CA GLY A 246 -2.64 0.25 -26.21
C GLY A 246 -2.52 0.18 -24.69
N ASN A 247 -1.71 1.03 -24.06
CA ASN A 247 -1.64 1.14 -22.61
C ASN A 247 -2.88 1.88 -22.07
N LEU A 248 -3.65 1.22 -21.20
CA LEU A 248 -4.91 1.76 -20.66
C LEU A 248 -4.74 2.57 -19.37
N ASN A 249 -3.50 2.86 -18.95
CA ASN A 249 -3.26 3.63 -17.74
C ASN A 249 -3.74 5.09 -17.92
N PRO A 250 -4.56 5.64 -17.00
CA PRO A 250 -5.05 7.02 -17.08
C PRO A 250 -3.95 8.08 -17.19
N ALA A 251 -2.77 7.82 -16.61
CA ALA A 251 -1.63 8.72 -16.70
C ALA A 251 -1.12 8.89 -18.14
N VAL A 252 -1.19 7.84 -18.95
CA VAL A 252 -0.82 7.87 -20.38
C VAL A 252 -1.76 8.77 -21.15
N LYS A 253 -3.08 8.62 -20.96
CA LYS A 253 -4.08 9.49 -21.58
C LYS A 253 -3.83 10.96 -21.23
N ASN A 254 -3.64 11.26 -19.94
CA ASN A 254 -3.41 12.63 -19.48
C ASN A 254 -2.15 13.23 -20.11
N GLU A 255 -1.07 12.45 -20.23
CA GLU A 255 0.17 12.92 -20.86
C GLU A 255 0.00 13.14 -22.37
N LEU A 256 -0.70 12.26 -23.08
CA LEU A 256 -0.99 12.43 -24.50
C LEU A 256 -1.85 13.69 -24.76
N THR A 257 -2.87 13.93 -23.93
CA THR A 257 -3.68 15.15 -24.03
C THR A 257 -2.85 16.41 -23.78
N ARG A 258 -1.92 16.39 -22.82
CA ARG A 258 -0.96 17.48 -22.59
C ARG A 258 -0.06 17.70 -23.80
N LEU A 259 0.53 16.62 -24.32
CA LEU A 259 1.41 16.66 -25.48
C LEU A 259 0.70 17.31 -26.68
N LEU A 260 -0.51 16.87 -27.01
CA LEU A 260 -1.28 17.42 -28.14
C LEU A 260 -1.62 18.91 -28.01
N GLY A 261 -1.71 19.43 -26.79
CA GLY A 261 -1.93 20.86 -26.54
C GLY A 261 -0.69 21.73 -26.78
N GLU A 262 0.52 21.17 -26.68
CA GLU A 262 1.79 21.89 -26.77
C GLU A 262 2.58 21.55 -28.06
N GLU A 263 2.31 20.40 -28.67
CA GLU A 263 3.13 19.81 -29.73
C GLU A 263 3.12 20.64 -30.99
N LYS A 264 4.28 20.87 -31.61
CA LYS A 264 4.39 21.62 -32.87
C LYS A 264 4.73 20.73 -34.05
N ASN A 265 5.44 19.62 -33.83
CA ASN A 265 5.81 18.70 -34.90
C ASN A 265 4.56 17.92 -35.37
N LYS A 266 4.29 17.97 -36.68
CA LYS A 266 3.15 17.30 -37.32
C LYS A 266 3.20 15.78 -37.15
N ASP A 267 4.37 15.16 -37.31
CA ASP A 267 4.52 13.70 -37.28
C ASP A 267 4.27 13.15 -35.88
N VAL A 268 4.86 13.80 -34.87
CA VAL A 268 4.65 13.47 -33.45
C VAL A 268 3.19 13.64 -33.07
N ARG A 269 2.56 14.74 -33.52
CA ARG A 269 1.15 15.02 -33.25
C ARG A 269 0.23 13.97 -33.86
N GLN A 270 0.38 13.65 -35.15
CA GLN A 270 -0.43 12.63 -35.82
C GLN A 270 -0.29 11.26 -35.16
N LYS A 271 0.93 10.85 -34.80
CA LYS A 271 1.15 9.59 -34.08
C LYS A 271 0.50 9.61 -32.71
N ALA A 272 0.58 10.72 -31.97
CA ALA A 272 -0.04 10.87 -30.67
C ALA A 272 -1.58 10.83 -30.73
N GLU A 273 -2.19 11.45 -31.75
CA GLU A 273 -3.64 11.37 -32.01
C GLU A 273 -4.10 9.93 -32.32
N ALA A 274 -3.35 9.21 -33.16
CA ALA A 274 -3.62 7.80 -33.46
C ALA A 274 -3.51 6.91 -32.21
N VAL A 275 -2.50 7.14 -31.37
CA VAL A 275 -2.34 6.41 -30.11
C VAL A 275 -3.49 6.73 -29.15
N LEU A 276 -3.81 8.02 -28.97
CA LEU A 276 -4.87 8.47 -28.07
C LEU A 276 -6.24 7.91 -28.48
N SER A 277 -6.62 8.02 -29.76
CA SER A 277 -7.87 7.48 -30.30
C SER A 277 -7.96 5.96 -30.14
N SER A 278 -6.85 5.22 -30.33
CA SER A 278 -6.82 3.77 -30.10
C SER A 278 -7.08 3.40 -28.63
N ILE A 279 -6.56 4.20 -27.68
CA ILE A 279 -6.76 4.01 -26.25
C ILE A 279 -8.22 4.33 -25.88
N GLU A 280 -8.75 5.46 -26.36
CA GLU A 280 -10.12 5.87 -26.10
C GLU A 280 -11.14 4.87 -26.64
N SER A 281 -10.91 4.34 -27.83
CA SER A 281 -11.76 3.29 -28.42
C SER A 281 -11.78 2.02 -27.56
N LYS A 282 -10.62 1.60 -27.03
CA LYS A 282 -10.54 0.46 -26.11
C LYS A 282 -11.25 0.72 -24.79
N ILE A 283 -11.05 1.90 -24.19
CA ILE A 283 -11.73 2.29 -22.95
C ILE A 283 -13.25 2.30 -23.17
N ALA A 284 -13.72 2.88 -24.28
CA ALA A 284 -15.13 2.92 -24.63
C ALA A 284 -15.72 1.52 -24.82
N PHE A 285 -15.00 0.63 -25.49
CA PHE A 285 -15.41 -0.76 -25.68
C PHE A 285 -15.56 -1.51 -24.34
N TYR A 286 -14.56 -1.44 -23.46
CA TYR A 286 -14.66 -2.06 -22.14
C TYR A 286 -15.78 -1.45 -21.29
N GLY A 287 -15.95 -0.13 -21.36
CA GLY A 287 -17.05 0.57 -20.69
C GLY A 287 -18.43 0.15 -21.22
N LEU A 288 -18.56 -0.17 -22.51
CA LEU A 288 -19.80 -0.71 -23.07
C LEU A 288 -20.09 -2.12 -22.52
N VAL A 289 -19.09 -3.00 -22.50
CA VAL A 289 -19.22 -4.36 -21.95
C VAL A 289 -19.63 -4.32 -20.47
N GLU A 290 -18.99 -3.45 -19.69
CA GLU A 290 -19.31 -3.23 -18.28
C GLU A 290 -20.76 -2.74 -18.10
N LYS A 291 -21.22 -1.77 -18.90
CA LYS A 291 -22.61 -1.28 -18.87
C LYS A 291 -23.62 -2.37 -19.21
N ILE A 292 -23.34 -3.20 -20.21
CA ILE A 292 -24.21 -4.33 -20.57
C ILE A 292 -24.31 -5.30 -19.40
N PHE A 293 -23.19 -5.64 -18.76
CA PHE A 293 -23.18 -6.53 -17.61
C PHE A 293 -23.99 -5.96 -16.42
N PHE A 294 -23.83 -4.66 -16.11
CA PHE A 294 -24.63 -4.01 -15.08
C PHE A 294 -26.11 -3.93 -15.43
N GLY A 295 -26.44 -3.64 -16.69
CA GLY A 295 -27.82 -3.64 -17.19
C GLY A 295 -28.47 -5.02 -17.05
N LEU A 296 -27.75 -6.08 -17.40
CA LEU A 296 -28.22 -7.46 -17.25
C LEU A 296 -28.39 -7.86 -15.78
N SER A 297 -27.44 -7.47 -14.93
CA SER A 297 -27.49 -7.72 -13.48
C SER A 297 -28.69 -7.04 -12.83
N LEU A 298 -28.88 -5.74 -13.08
CA LEU A 298 -30.03 -4.98 -12.60
C LEU A 298 -31.35 -5.54 -13.15
N GLY A 299 -31.37 -5.85 -14.45
CA GLY A 299 -32.53 -6.43 -15.12
C GLY A 299 -32.94 -7.77 -14.53
N SER A 300 -31.99 -8.65 -14.21
CA SER A 300 -32.25 -9.94 -13.57
C SER A 300 -32.91 -9.79 -12.19
N VAL A 301 -32.45 -8.83 -11.39
CA VAL A 301 -33.05 -8.52 -10.09
C VAL A 301 -34.49 -8.02 -10.25
N LEU A 302 -34.74 -7.14 -11.22
CA LEU A 302 -36.10 -6.65 -11.51
C LEU A 302 -37.03 -7.76 -12.00
N VAL A 303 -36.54 -8.65 -12.87
CA VAL A 303 -37.30 -9.82 -13.34
C VAL A 303 -37.64 -10.76 -12.18
N LEU A 304 -36.68 -11.04 -11.30
CA LEU A 304 -36.90 -11.89 -10.13
C LEU A 304 -37.94 -11.27 -9.18
N ALA A 305 -37.84 -9.96 -8.94
CA ALA A 305 -38.81 -9.22 -8.13
C ALA A 305 -40.21 -9.24 -8.76
N ALA A 306 -40.32 -9.02 -10.08
CA ALA A 306 -41.57 -9.07 -10.82
C ALA A 306 -42.21 -10.46 -10.78
N ILE A 307 -41.42 -11.53 -10.90
CA ILE A 307 -41.90 -12.91 -10.77
C ILE A 307 -42.44 -13.17 -9.36
N GLY A 308 -41.71 -12.77 -8.32
CA GLY A 308 -42.16 -12.93 -6.93
C GLY A 308 -43.50 -12.22 -6.68
N LEU A 309 -43.63 -10.98 -7.18
CA LEU A 309 -44.85 -10.21 -7.09
C LEU A 309 -46.01 -10.88 -7.87
N ALA A 310 -45.73 -11.34 -9.09
CA ALA A 310 -46.71 -12.03 -9.93
C ALA A 310 -47.25 -13.31 -9.27
N ILE A 311 -46.39 -14.11 -8.62
CA ILE A 311 -46.81 -15.31 -7.89
C ILE A 311 -47.71 -14.92 -6.70
N THR A 312 -47.31 -13.93 -5.89
CA THR A 312 -48.09 -13.52 -4.72
C THR A 312 -49.47 -12.98 -5.08
N PHE A 313 -49.59 -12.11 -6.09
CA PHE A 313 -50.90 -11.61 -6.54
C PHE A 313 -51.71 -12.65 -7.29
N GLY A 314 -51.07 -13.52 -8.07
CA GLY A 314 -51.75 -14.61 -8.77
C GLY A 314 -52.42 -15.60 -7.83
N VAL A 315 -51.77 -15.95 -6.70
CA VAL A 315 -52.32 -16.91 -5.72
C VAL A 315 -53.49 -16.32 -4.93
N ILE A 316 -53.46 -15.03 -4.59
CA ILE A 316 -54.56 -14.40 -3.82
C ILE A 316 -55.79 -14.15 -4.72
N GLY A 317 -55.65 -14.24 -6.05
CA GLY A 317 -56.76 -14.06 -6.99
C GLY A 317 -57.26 -12.61 -7.09
N VAL A 318 -56.47 -11.64 -6.61
CA VAL A 318 -56.80 -10.21 -6.77
C VAL A 318 -56.45 -9.80 -8.19
N ILE A 319 -57.45 -9.39 -8.96
CA ILE A 319 -57.25 -8.77 -10.27
C ILE A 319 -56.40 -7.52 -10.04
N ASN A 320 -55.24 -7.46 -10.69
CA ASN A 320 -54.32 -6.34 -10.50
C ASN A 320 -54.96 -5.03 -10.99
N MET A 321 -55.53 -4.25 -10.07
CA MET A 321 -56.14 -2.94 -10.34
C MET A 321 -55.13 -1.89 -10.83
N ALA A 322 -53.82 -2.10 -10.62
CA ALA A 322 -52.79 -1.17 -11.10
C ALA A 322 -52.72 -1.07 -12.63
N HIS A 323 -53.17 -2.11 -13.36
CA HIS A 323 -53.22 -2.06 -14.82
C HIS A 323 -54.36 -1.16 -15.33
N GLY A 324 -55.48 -1.11 -14.61
CA GLY A 324 -56.62 -0.24 -14.94
C GLY A 324 -56.29 1.24 -14.77
N GLU A 325 -55.60 1.63 -13.70
CA GLU A 325 -55.15 3.02 -13.48
C GLU A 325 -54.05 3.45 -14.47
N LEU A 326 -53.12 2.56 -14.85
CA LEU A 326 -52.06 2.91 -15.82
C LEU A 326 -52.61 3.13 -17.23
N ILE A 327 -53.64 2.37 -17.65
CA ILE A 327 -54.35 2.62 -18.92
C ILE A 327 -55.14 3.93 -18.85
N MET A 328 -55.75 4.24 -17.71
CA MET A 328 -56.46 5.51 -17.50
C MET A 328 -55.54 6.73 -17.58
N LEU A 329 -54.32 6.65 -17.04
CA LEU A 329 -53.32 7.72 -17.16
C LEU A 329 -52.79 7.88 -18.60
N GLY A 330 -52.67 6.79 -19.36
CA GLY A 330 -52.26 6.84 -20.77
C GLY A 330 -53.32 7.40 -21.73
N ALA A 331 -54.59 7.41 -21.33
CA ALA A 331 -55.69 7.98 -22.11
C ALA A 331 -55.88 9.50 -21.90
N TYR A 332 -55.13 10.10 -20.97
CA TYR A 332 -55.23 11.53 -20.60
C TYR A 332 -54.02 12.38 -21.02
N THR A 333 -53.24 11.90 -21.98
CA THR A 333 -52.20 12.66 -22.71
C THR A 333 -52.54 12.71 -24.18
#